data_AF-A0A150GQ91-F1
#
_entry.id   AF-A0A150GQ91-F1
#
_cell.length_a   1.000
_cell.length_b   1.000
_cell.length_c   1.000
_cell.angle_alpha   90.00
_cell.angle_beta   90.00
_cell.angle_gamma   90.00
#
_symmetry.space_group_name_H-M   'P 1'
#
loop_
_entity.id
_entity.type
_entity.pdbx_description
1 polymer ?
#
loop_
_entity_poly.entity_id
_entity_poly.type
_entity_poly.pdbx_seq_one_letter_code
_entity_poly.pdbx_strand_id
1 'polypeptide(L)'
;MRNPKKGKLKAKGKAKPKAKKVWRPGIDPVDEDEELEYDPTAYDCLHRFEVDWPCLSFDILKDDLGGPRSSFPHTVFLVAGTQAASARQNYVAFLRLARLGQGRHGKKAAADDDDEESDDDDDSDDDDEMGEGEEGEAAAAAAAERRARAPGRAGEPPATFHFRKVAMTCGVNRVRSMPQQPAVVAVWGDNAQVKLLDGSKLVAELAAESEPTAANAKGRGAGAAKPQELKPLATHSHSSEGFALDWSSCRPGRLASGDNRHKIHVWEPAEGGKWAVGGAHVGHEGAVEDIQWSPSEETVFASCGTDQSVRIWDTRERGRPMLTAAGAHGCDVNVLSWNRGVTYMLASGADDGCIRIWDLRTFASGGGGAAAGAAAGTSGGGGGAPEHVAQFTFHRSHVSSVEWCPYEGSMLASCSGDNQLAVWDLALERDPDEEAALAPEGNAAAPEDLPAQLLFLHAGQNDLKELHWHSQIPGLILSTAGDGFNLFKASNM
;
A
#
# COMPACT_ATOMS: atom_id res chain seq x y z
N MET A 1 55.79 -39.70 -44.53
CA MET A 1 55.85 -39.53 -43.06
C MET A 1 55.09 -38.28 -42.71
N ARG A 2 53.76 -38.32 -42.51
CA ARG A 2 53.00 -37.06 -42.46
C ARG A 2 51.55 -37.28 -42.02
N ASN A 3 51.07 -36.31 -41.23
CA ASN A 3 49.68 -35.97 -40.90
C ASN A 3 48.61 -36.52 -41.86
N PRO A 4 47.42 -36.84 -41.32
CA PRO A 4 46.25 -35.98 -41.54
C PRO A 4 45.33 -35.90 -40.30
N LYS A 5 44.40 -34.96 -40.08
CA LYS A 5 43.90 -33.78 -40.82
C LYS A 5 43.12 -32.92 -39.80
N LYS A 6 43.20 -31.59 -39.96
CA LYS A 6 42.39 -30.57 -39.28
C LYS A 6 40.88 -30.88 -39.42
N GLY A 7 40.20 -31.11 -38.30
CA GLY A 7 38.74 -31.04 -38.19
C GLY A 7 38.35 -29.64 -37.70
N LYS A 8 37.49 -28.95 -38.46
CA LYS A 8 37.03 -27.59 -38.20
C LYS A 8 36.30 -27.50 -36.85
N LEU A 9 36.79 -26.66 -35.93
CA LEU A 9 35.97 -26.11 -34.85
C LEU A 9 34.86 -25.27 -35.49
N LYS A 10 33.61 -25.76 -35.40
CA LYS A 10 32.44 -24.93 -35.65
C LYS A 10 32.27 -24.01 -34.44
N ALA A 11 32.29 -22.70 -34.66
CA ALA A 11 31.86 -21.72 -33.67
C ALA A 11 30.45 -22.11 -33.18
N LYS A 12 30.31 -22.42 -31.88
CA LYS A 12 28.99 -22.44 -31.24
C LYS A 12 28.50 -20.99 -31.27
N GLY A 13 27.51 -20.72 -32.11
CA GLY A 13 26.83 -19.43 -32.08
C GLY A 13 26.33 -19.16 -30.67
N LYS A 14 26.61 -17.97 -30.12
CA LYS A 14 25.99 -17.50 -28.89
C LYS A 14 24.47 -17.72 -29.05
N ALA A 15 23.90 -18.56 -28.20
CA ALA A 15 22.47 -18.77 -28.19
C ALA A 15 21.82 -17.40 -27.93
N LYS A 16 20.91 -16.97 -28.82
CA LYS A 16 20.10 -15.77 -28.55
C LYS A 16 19.46 -15.96 -27.17
N PRO A 17 19.50 -14.95 -26.28
CA PRO A 17 18.82 -15.07 -25.00
C PRO A 17 17.37 -15.46 -25.27
N LYS A 18 16.91 -16.53 -24.63
CA LYS A 18 15.49 -16.93 -24.71
C LYS A 18 14.67 -15.74 -24.22
N ALA A 19 13.68 -15.32 -25.00
CA ALA A 19 12.74 -14.30 -24.56
C ALA A 19 12.11 -14.75 -23.24
N LYS A 20 12.22 -13.92 -22.19
CA LYS A 20 11.59 -14.21 -20.90
C LYS A 20 10.08 -14.24 -21.10
N LYS A 21 9.41 -15.31 -20.69
CA LYS A 21 7.94 -15.40 -20.75
C LYS A 21 7.38 -14.61 -19.57
N VAL A 22 6.63 -13.54 -19.85
CA VAL A 22 5.89 -12.80 -18.82
C VAL A 22 4.75 -13.68 -18.32
N TRP A 23 4.64 -13.84 -17.00
CA TRP A 23 3.55 -14.54 -16.35
C TRP A 23 2.27 -13.71 -16.38
N ARG A 24 1.14 -14.33 -16.77
CA ARG A 24 -0.16 -13.68 -16.77
C ARG A 24 -1.04 -14.23 -15.63
N PRO A 25 -1.45 -13.36 -14.68
CA PRO A 25 -2.30 -13.75 -13.57
C PRO A 25 -3.55 -14.46 -14.04
N GLY A 26 -3.84 -15.62 -13.45
CA GLY A 26 -5.08 -16.34 -13.71
C GLY A 26 -5.12 -17.17 -14.98
N ILE A 27 -4.07 -17.11 -15.80
CA ILE A 27 -4.01 -17.79 -17.10
C ILE A 27 -2.83 -18.72 -17.17
N ASP A 28 -1.66 -18.22 -16.80
CA ASP A 28 -0.47 -19.05 -16.67
C ASP A 28 -0.48 -19.65 -15.24
N PRO A 29 -0.64 -20.98 -15.08
CA PRO A 29 -0.45 -21.61 -13.78
C PRO A 29 1.01 -21.45 -13.36
N VAL A 30 1.24 -21.39 -12.06
CA VAL A 30 2.57 -21.47 -11.46
C VAL A 30 2.61 -22.80 -10.74
N ASP A 31 3.55 -23.66 -11.11
CA ASP A 31 3.74 -24.94 -10.43
C ASP A 31 4.28 -24.70 -9.00
N GLU A 32 4.07 -25.65 -8.08
CA GLU A 32 4.48 -25.50 -6.66
C GLU A 32 5.99 -25.20 -6.49
N ASP A 33 6.81 -25.58 -7.48
CA ASP A 33 8.27 -25.39 -7.49
C ASP A 33 8.73 -24.22 -8.38
N GLU A 34 7.81 -23.47 -9.01
CA GLU A 34 8.15 -22.35 -9.91
C GLU A 34 8.19 -21.01 -9.15
N GLU A 35 9.37 -20.39 -9.05
CA GLU A 35 9.52 -19.04 -8.47
C GLU A 35 9.41 -17.98 -9.58
N LEU A 36 8.46 -17.05 -9.43
CA LEU A 36 8.34 -15.89 -10.32
C LEU A 36 9.40 -14.84 -9.99
N GLU A 37 10.21 -14.47 -10.97
CA GLU A 37 11.06 -13.28 -10.89
C GLU A 37 10.31 -12.06 -11.42
N TYR A 38 10.46 -10.92 -10.73
CA TYR A 38 9.91 -9.66 -11.23
C TYR A 38 10.69 -9.19 -12.47
N ASP A 39 9.97 -8.55 -13.40
CA ASP A 39 10.61 -7.84 -14.51
C ASP A 39 11.12 -6.48 -14.01
N PRO A 40 12.44 -6.24 -13.94
CA PRO A 40 12.96 -4.97 -13.45
C PRO A 40 12.65 -3.79 -14.37
N THR A 41 12.29 -4.01 -15.63
CA THR A 41 11.91 -2.94 -16.57
C THR A 41 10.51 -2.38 -16.33
N ALA A 42 9.69 -3.09 -15.54
CA ALA A 42 8.36 -2.65 -15.13
C ALA A 42 8.39 -1.55 -14.05
N TYR A 43 9.57 -1.25 -13.48
CA TYR A 43 9.72 -0.33 -12.35
C TYR A 43 10.79 0.74 -12.62
N ASP A 44 10.43 2.00 -12.40
CA ASP A 44 11.40 3.10 -12.24
C ASP A 44 12.16 2.97 -10.93
N CYS A 45 11.53 2.44 -9.87
CA CYS A 45 12.24 2.01 -8.68
C CYS A 45 11.46 0.91 -7.96
N LEU A 46 12.19 0.04 -7.27
CA LEU A 46 11.62 -0.96 -6.35
C LEU A 46 12.63 -1.16 -5.21
N HIS A 47 12.22 -0.79 -4.00
CA HIS A 47 12.97 -0.95 -2.77
C HIS A 47 12.16 -1.81 -1.81
N ARG A 48 12.83 -2.77 -1.16
CA ARG A 48 12.22 -3.65 -0.16
C ARG A 48 12.92 -3.46 1.18
N PHE A 49 12.15 -3.46 2.25
CA PHE A 49 12.69 -3.32 3.60
C PHE A 49 11.72 -3.95 4.62
N GLU A 50 12.25 -4.27 5.80
CA GLU A 50 11.49 -4.89 6.87
C GLU A 50 11.82 -4.25 8.22
N VAL A 51 10.93 -4.48 9.18
CA VAL A 51 11.15 -4.21 10.61
C VAL A 51 10.96 -5.53 11.37
N ASP A 52 11.20 -5.53 12.68
CA ASP A 52 11.25 -6.78 13.46
C ASP A 52 9.94 -7.60 13.45
N TRP A 53 8.81 -6.96 13.14
CA TRP A 53 7.48 -7.58 13.15
C TRP A 53 6.63 -7.07 11.98
N PRO A 54 5.70 -7.88 11.45
CA PRO A 54 4.75 -7.42 10.44
C PRO A 54 3.95 -6.21 10.91
N CYS A 55 3.56 -5.35 9.97
CA CYS A 55 2.71 -4.21 10.25
C CYS A 55 1.37 -4.40 9.53
N LEU A 56 0.25 -4.29 10.24
CA LEU A 56 -1.06 -4.23 9.57
C LEU A 56 -1.30 -2.88 8.93
N SER A 57 -0.65 -1.85 9.45
CA SER A 57 -0.87 -0.49 9.00
C SER A 57 0.36 0.37 9.11
N PHE A 58 0.47 1.29 8.16
CA PHE A 58 1.43 2.37 8.13
C PHE A 58 0.78 3.63 7.56
N ASP A 59 1.47 4.76 7.66
CA ASP A 59 1.09 5.98 6.96
C ASP A 59 2.35 6.75 6.56
N ILE A 60 2.22 7.58 5.52
CA ILE A 60 3.31 8.38 4.99
C ILE A 60 3.33 9.73 5.73
N LEU A 61 4.47 10.03 6.34
CA LEU A 61 4.68 11.30 7.01
C LEU A 61 5.08 12.34 5.97
N LYS A 62 4.21 13.33 5.74
CA LYS A 62 4.55 14.48 4.92
C LYS A 62 5.76 15.21 5.52
N ASP A 63 6.76 15.47 4.68
CA ASP A 63 8.03 16.08 5.07
C ASP A 63 8.19 17.51 4.53
N ASP A 64 9.25 18.19 5.00
CA ASP A 64 9.57 19.56 4.63
C ASP A 64 10.54 19.67 3.43
N LEU A 65 10.77 18.58 2.68
CA LEU A 65 11.67 18.56 1.52
C LEU A 65 11.00 19.10 0.24
N GLY A 66 9.76 19.60 0.34
CA GLY A 66 8.96 20.13 -0.77
C GLY A 66 8.32 19.05 -1.64
N GLY A 67 7.49 19.44 -2.60
CA GLY A 67 6.83 18.54 -3.54
C GLY A 67 6.01 19.30 -4.59
N PRO A 68 5.68 18.68 -5.74
CA PRO A 68 6.00 17.30 -6.13
C PRO A 68 7.50 17.10 -6.43
N ARG A 69 8.06 15.96 -6.04
CA ARG A 69 9.45 15.57 -6.30
C ARG A 69 9.48 14.46 -7.35
N SER A 70 10.07 14.71 -8.50
CA SER A 70 10.11 13.76 -9.63
C SER A 70 11.49 13.14 -9.88
N SER A 71 12.55 13.70 -9.29
CA SER A 71 13.93 13.29 -9.55
C SER A 71 14.51 12.50 -8.40
N PHE A 72 15.20 11.41 -8.73
CA PHE A 72 15.98 10.61 -7.78
C PHE A 72 17.25 11.37 -7.33
N PRO A 73 17.80 11.03 -6.14
CA PRO A 73 17.27 10.07 -5.18
C PRO A 73 16.13 10.64 -4.33
N HIS A 74 15.22 9.76 -3.90
CA HIS A 74 14.12 10.13 -3.01
C HIS A 74 14.46 9.89 -1.53
N THR A 75 13.77 10.66 -0.68
CA THR A 75 13.69 10.46 0.76
C THR A 75 12.22 10.42 1.13
N VAL A 76 11.85 9.48 2.01
CA VAL A 76 10.49 9.21 2.46
C VAL A 76 10.50 8.99 3.97
N PHE A 77 9.49 9.52 4.65
CA PHE A 77 9.28 9.32 6.08
C PHE A 77 7.97 8.58 6.29
N LEU A 78 7.94 7.62 7.21
CA LEU A 78 6.80 6.75 7.46
C LEU A 78 6.54 6.61 8.96
N VAL A 79 5.32 6.23 9.31
CA VAL A 79 5.00 5.66 10.62
C VAL A 79 4.35 4.30 10.41
N ALA A 80 4.72 3.28 11.17
CA ALA A 80 4.15 1.94 11.08
C ALA A 80 3.89 1.34 12.45
N GLY A 81 2.83 0.54 12.58
CA GLY A 81 2.45 -0.14 13.81
C GLY A 81 2.60 -1.65 13.69
N THR A 82 3.27 -2.28 14.66
CA THR A 82 3.57 -3.72 14.59
C THR A 82 2.44 -4.61 15.11
N GLN A 83 2.46 -5.86 14.65
CA GLN A 83 1.76 -7.01 15.22
C GLN A 83 2.77 -8.10 15.63
N ALA A 84 3.24 -8.02 16.86
CA ALA A 84 4.14 -8.99 17.47
C ALA A 84 3.36 -10.10 18.18
N ALA A 85 4.00 -11.27 18.32
CA ALA A 85 3.41 -12.43 19.01
C ALA A 85 3.06 -12.14 20.49
N SER A 86 3.73 -11.18 21.13
CA SER A 86 3.41 -10.73 22.48
C SER A 86 3.09 -9.24 22.51
N ALA A 87 2.02 -8.87 23.23
CA ALA A 87 1.54 -7.50 23.35
C ALA A 87 2.62 -6.48 23.77
N ARG A 88 3.61 -6.88 24.60
CA ARG A 88 4.69 -6.00 25.08
C ARG A 88 5.86 -5.85 24.11
N GLN A 89 5.91 -6.65 23.06
CA GLN A 89 6.92 -6.54 22.00
C GLN A 89 6.49 -5.58 20.90
N ASN A 90 5.23 -5.15 20.90
CA ASN A 90 4.71 -4.21 19.94
C ASN A 90 5.30 -2.80 20.13
N TYR A 91 5.41 -2.09 19.02
CA TYR A 91 5.83 -0.71 18.99
C TYR A 91 5.21 0.04 17.78
N VAL A 92 5.23 1.36 17.86
CA VAL A 92 5.06 2.23 16.68
C VAL A 92 6.45 2.67 16.23
N ALA A 93 6.79 2.42 14.97
CA ALA A 93 8.04 2.85 14.36
C ALA A 93 7.84 4.14 13.56
N PHE A 94 8.68 5.13 13.82
CA PHE A 94 8.88 6.28 12.92
C PHE A 94 10.10 5.97 12.07
N LEU A 95 9.96 6.00 10.75
CA LEU A 95 10.98 5.54 9.80
C LEU A 95 11.39 6.66 8.86
N ARG A 96 12.64 6.59 8.40
CA ARG A 96 13.19 7.39 7.32
C ARG A 96 13.96 6.48 6.36
N LEU A 97 13.52 6.50 5.11
CA LEU A 97 14.22 5.91 3.98
C LEU A 97 14.83 7.04 3.17
N ALA A 98 16.13 7.00 2.90
CA ALA A 98 16.81 8.04 2.13
C ALA A 98 17.75 7.44 1.10
N ARG A 99 18.19 8.26 0.15
CA ARG A 99 19.04 7.84 -0.97
C ARG A 99 18.39 6.71 -1.79
N LEU A 100 17.06 6.73 -1.90
CA LEU A 100 16.31 5.79 -2.72
C LEU A 100 16.58 6.14 -4.19
N GLY A 101 17.45 5.38 -4.86
CA GLY A 101 17.79 5.57 -6.27
C GLY A 101 16.77 4.93 -7.23
N GLN A 102 16.99 5.15 -8.53
CA GLN A 102 16.19 4.59 -9.62
C GLN A 102 16.49 3.10 -9.87
N GLY A 103 17.36 2.48 -9.06
CA GLY A 103 17.78 1.09 -9.27
C GLY A 103 18.52 0.89 -10.59
N ARG A 104 18.44 -0.32 -11.16
CA ARG A 104 19.22 -0.72 -12.35
C ARG A 104 18.78 -0.07 -13.67
N HIS A 105 17.67 0.67 -13.72
CA HIS A 105 17.09 1.21 -14.95
C HIS A 105 16.97 2.73 -14.99
N GLY A 106 17.83 3.45 -14.26
CA GLY A 106 18.12 4.85 -14.58
C GLY A 106 18.30 5.03 -16.08
N LYS A 107 17.49 5.90 -16.71
CA LYS A 107 17.48 6.16 -18.16
C LYS A 107 18.89 5.99 -18.71
N LYS A 108 19.07 5.11 -19.71
CA LYS A 108 20.27 5.07 -20.54
C LYS A 108 20.51 6.52 -20.94
N ALA A 109 21.57 7.14 -20.42
CA ALA A 109 21.90 8.51 -20.76
C ALA A 109 21.95 8.56 -22.29
N ALA A 110 21.25 9.53 -22.87
CA ALA A 110 21.22 9.71 -24.32
C ALA A 110 22.67 9.80 -24.82
N ALA A 111 23.01 8.88 -25.75
CA ALA A 111 24.16 8.90 -26.64
C ALA A 111 25.51 9.37 -26.05
N ASP A 112 26.37 8.41 -25.75
CA ASP A 112 27.73 8.47 -26.26
C ASP A 112 27.98 7.12 -26.98
N ASP A 113 27.92 7.18 -28.30
CA ASP A 113 28.66 6.24 -29.17
C ASP A 113 30.13 6.44 -28.82
N ASP A 114 30.74 5.46 -28.17
CA ASP A 114 32.13 5.14 -28.42
C ASP A 114 32.33 3.65 -28.09
N ASP A 115 32.48 2.90 -29.17
CA ASP A 115 33.02 1.54 -29.18
C ASP A 115 34.35 1.53 -28.45
N GLU A 116 34.50 0.74 -27.40
CA GLU A 116 35.79 0.12 -27.09
C GLU A 116 35.56 -1.21 -26.38
N GLU A 117 35.91 -2.28 -27.08
CA GLU A 117 35.96 -3.65 -26.59
C GLU A 117 37.01 -3.75 -25.46
N SER A 118 36.62 -4.26 -24.30
CA SER A 118 37.57 -4.84 -23.35
C SER A 118 37.15 -6.27 -23.04
N ASP A 119 37.81 -7.20 -23.72
CA ASP A 119 37.93 -8.60 -23.32
C ASP A 119 38.60 -8.64 -21.93
N ASP A 120 37.87 -9.12 -20.93
CA ASP A 120 38.48 -9.69 -19.73
C ASP A 120 37.86 -11.08 -19.53
N ASP A 121 38.58 -12.07 -20.07
CA ASP A 121 38.46 -13.48 -19.73
C ASP A 121 38.92 -13.66 -18.27
N ASP A 122 38.02 -14.11 -17.39
CA ASP A 122 38.42 -14.68 -16.11
C ASP A 122 37.73 -16.05 -15.93
N ASP A 123 38.39 -17.06 -16.49
CA ASP A 123 38.17 -18.48 -16.22
C ASP A 123 38.55 -18.76 -14.76
N SER A 124 37.56 -19.05 -13.93
CA SER A 124 37.76 -19.83 -12.70
C SER A 124 36.76 -20.98 -12.65
N ASP A 125 37.24 -22.12 -13.14
CA ASP A 125 36.72 -23.45 -12.79
C ASP A 125 36.96 -23.67 -11.29
N ASP A 126 35.89 -23.75 -10.50
CA ASP A 126 35.88 -24.48 -9.24
C ASP A 126 34.69 -25.44 -9.26
N ASP A 127 35.01 -26.69 -9.60
CA ASP A 127 34.23 -27.88 -9.28
C ASP A 127 34.23 -28.03 -7.75
N ASP A 128 33.05 -27.97 -7.11
CA ASP A 128 32.91 -28.49 -5.75
C ASP A 128 31.62 -29.31 -5.58
N GLU A 129 31.86 -30.52 -5.07
CA GLU A 129 30.94 -31.62 -4.85
C GLU A 129 29.78 -31.29 -3.90
N MET A 130 28.64 -31.90 -4.23
CA MET A 130 27.41 -31.94 -3.45
C MET A 130 27.63 -32.55 -2.05
N GLY A 131 27.41 -31.74 -1.01
CA GLY A 131 27.18 -32.21 0.37
C GLY A 131 25.74 -31.94 0.78
N GLU A 132 24.94 -33.00 0.92
CA GLU A 132 23.58 -32.93 1.47
C GLU A 132 23.63 -32.67 2.98
N GLY A 133 22.93 -31.62 3.45
CA GLY A 133 22.71 -31.38 4.88
C GLY A 133 22.05 -30.03 5.18
N GLU A 134 20.78 -30.08 5.62
CA GLU A 134 20.05 -29.10 6.46
C GLU A 134 20.51 -27.61 6.47
N GLU A 135 20.33 -26.86 5.38
CA GLU A 135 20.57 -25.39 5.37
C GLU A 135 19.51 -24.57 4.60
N GLY A 136 18.25 -25.03 4.55
CA GLY A 136 17.18 -24.36 3.78
C GLY A 136 16.80 -22.95 4.25
N GLU A 137 16.84 -22.66 5.56
CA GLU A 137 16.46 -21.34 6.09
C GLU A 137 17.62 -20.32 6.07
N ALA A 138 18.85 -20.77 6.33
CA ALA A 138 20.03 -19.91 6.33
C ALA A 138 20.44 -19.51 4.90
N ALA A 139 20.31 -20.42 3.93
CA ALA A 139 20.58 -20.13 2.53
C ALA A 139 19.54 -19.16 1.92
N ALA A 140 18.27 -19.26 2.31
CA ALA A 140 17.23 -18.32 1.90
C ALA A 140 17.46 -16.91 2.47
N ALA A 141 17.84 -16.81 3.75
CA ALA A 141 18.21 -15.53 4.38
C ALA A 141 19.48 -14.92 3.75
N ALA A 142 20.49 -15.75 3.45
CA ALA A 142 21.71 -15.31 2.78
C ALA A 142 21.47 -14.91 1.31
N ALA A 143 20.54 -15.56 0.61
CA ALA A 143 20.10 -15.19 -0.73
C ALA A 143 19.28 -13.89 -0.72
N ALA A 144 18.45 -13.66 0.29
CA ALA A 144 17.75 -12.40 0.52
C ALA A 144 18.74 -11.24 0.81
N GLU A 145 19.76 -11.48 1.64
CA GLU A 145 20.84 -10.51 1.90
C GLU A 145 21.69 -10.23 0.64
N ARG A 146 21.95 -11.26 -0.19
CA ARG A 146 22.64 -11.08 -1.49
C ARG A 146 21.78 -10.33 -2.50
N ARG A 147 20.46 -10.56 -2.55
CA ARG A 147 19.51 -9.82 -3.42
C ARG A 147 19.36 -8.36 -2.99
N ALA A 148 19.45 -8.05 -1.69
CA ALA A 148 19.44 -6.68 -1.17
C ALA A 148 20.73 -5.89 -1.46
N ARG A 149 21.83 -6.58 -1.79
CA ARG A 149 23.17 -5.99 -2.00
C ARG A 149 23.65 -6.06 -3.45
N ALA A 150 22.74 -6.05 -4.42
CA ALA A 150 23.12 -5.83 -5.81
C ALA A 150 23.59 -4.37 -5.98
N PRO A 151 24.82 -4.11 -6.45
CA PRO A 151 25.31 -2.74 -6.59
C PRO A 151 24.41 -1.98 -7.58
N GLY A 152 23.95 -0.80 -7.16
CA GLY A 152 23.32 0.17 -8.05
C GLY A 152 24.29 0.61 -9.15
N ARG A 153 23.79 1.42 -10.09
CA ARG A 153 24.59 2.05 -11.15
C ARG A 153 25.88 2.62 -10.54
N ALA A 154 27.03 2.34 -11.17
CA ALA A 154 28.34 2.79 -10.69
C ALA A 154 28.30 4.29 -10.34
N GLY A 155 28.29 4.61 -9.03
CA GLY A 155 28.27 5.98 -8.51
C GLY A 155 27.11 6.36 -7.59
N GLU A 156 25.99 5.61 -7.52
CA GLU A 156 24.91 5.94 -6.57
C GLU A 156 25.18 5.34 -5.16
N PRO A 157 25.11 6.14 -4.08
CA PRO A 157 25.28 5.62 -2.73
C PRO A 157 24.12 4.68 -2.37
N PRO A 158 24.35 3.64 -1.55
CA PRO A 158 23.29 2.71 -1.16
C PRO A 158 22.18 3.43 -0.41
N ALA A 159 20.94 2.95 -0.59
CA ALA A 159 19.79 3.40 0.17
C ALA A 159 20.05 3.25 1.68
N THR A 160 19.57 4.21 2.47
CA THR A 160 19.71 4.18 3.93
C THR A 160 18.36 4.06 4.60
N PHE A 161 18.33 3.30 5.69
CA PHE A 161 17.12 3.00 6.45
C PHE A 161 17.38 3.22 7.93
N HIS A 162 16.60 4.12 8.53
CA HIS A 162 16.69 4.46 9.94
C HIS A 162 15.29 4.51 10.54
N PHE A 163 15.15 4.09 11.79
CA PHE A 163 13.88 4.20 12.50
C PHE A 163 14.05 4.41 14.00
N ARG A 164 12.99 4.90 14.64
CA ARG A 164 12.85 5.07 16.08
C ARG A 164 11.59 4.34 16.54
N LYS A 165 11.67 3.69 17.70
CA LYS A 165 10.59 2.86 18.24
C LYS A 165 9.92 3.53 19.43
N VAL A 166 8.60 3.55 19.45
CA VAL A 166 7.76 3.93 20.60
C VAL A 166 7.08 2.68 21.13
N ALA A 167 7.31 2.34 22.40
CA ALA A 167 6.79 1.13 23.02
C ALA A 167 5.25 1.13 23.02
N MET A 168 4.66 -0.01 22.66
CA MET A 168 3.23 -0.27 22.79
C MET A 168 2.97 -1.44 23.73
N THR A 169 1.79 -1.46 24.32
CA THR A 169 1.35 -2.51 25.27
C THR A 169 0.26 -3.40 24.67
N CYS A 170 0.06 -3.31 23.37
CA CYS A 170 -1.05 -3.86 22.58
C CYS A 170 -0.59 -3.99 21.12
N GLY A 171 -1.20 -4.86 20.33
CA GLY A 171 -1.05 -4.86 18.87
C GLY A 171 -1.57 -3.55 18.27
N VAL A 172 -0.99 -3.12 17.15
CA VAL A 172 -1.45 -1.91 16.43
C VAL A 172 -2.28 -2.33 15.22
N ASN A 173 -3.57 -2.04 15.27
CA ASN A 173 -4.53 -2.37 14.22
C ASN A 173 -4.49 -1.34 13.08
N ARG A 174 -4.41 -0.05 13.42
CA ARG A 174 -4.27 1.04 12.44
C ARG A 174 -3.44 2.20 12.97
N VAL A 175 -2.66 2.83 12.10
CA VAL A 175 -1.96 4.09 12.41
C VAL A 175 -2.23 5.12 11.31
N ARG A 176 -2.47 6.38 11.72
CA ARG A 176 -2.70 7.50 10.79
C ARG A 176 -1.98 8.76 11.25
N SER A 177 -1.33 9.42 10.31
CA SER A 177 -0.64 10.69 10.48
C SER A 177 -1.62 11.85 10.33
N MET A 178 -1.54 12.85 11.21
CA MET A 178 -2.38 14.04 11.13
C MET A 178 -1.93 14.92 9.96
N PRO A 179 -2.78 15.22 8.94
CA PRO A 179 -2.36 15.92 7.73
C PRO A 179 -1.70 17.28 7.96
N GLN A 180 -2.13 18.00 9.01
CA GLN A 180 -1.64 19.35 9.31
C GLN A 180 -0.42 19.36 10.25
N GLN A 181 -0.15 18.25 10.95
CA GLN A 181 1.02 18.04 11.80
C GLN A 181 1.47 16.57 11.71
N PRO A 182 2.21 16.19 10.66
CA PRO A 182 2.40 14.78 10.30
C PRO A 182 3.02 13.91 11.40
N ALA A 183 3.86 14.49 12.25
CA ALA A 183 4.47 13.76 13.36
C ALA A 183 3.50 13.44 14.52
N VAL A 184 2.30 14.05 14.55
CA VAL A 184 1.22 13.65 15.45
C VAL A 184 0.44 12.51 14.80
N VAL A 185 0.43 11.35 15.46
CA VAL A 185 -0.14 10.12 14.92
C VAL A 185 -1.24 9.57 15.82
N ALA A 186 -2.32 9.11 15.23
CA ALA A 186 -3.36 8.34 15.91
C ALA A 186 -3.07 6.85 15.74
N VAL A 187 -3.22 6.09 16.83
CA VAL A 187 -2.92 4.66 16.90
C VAL A 187 -4.13 3.95 17.46
N TRP A 188 -4.71 3.06 16.67
CA TRP A 188 -5.75 2.13 17.10
C TRP A 188 -5.12 0.82 17.58
N GLY A 189 -5.37 0.43 18.83
CA GLY A 189 -4.85 -0.82 19.40
C GLY A 189 -5.91 -1.91 19.56
N ASP A 190 -5.45 -3.17 19.57
CA ASP A 190 -6.26 -4.37 19.86
C ASP A 190 -6.81 -4.41 21.31
N ASN A 191 -6.38 -3.47 22.15
CA ASN A 191 -6.83 -3.32 23.52
C ASN A 191 -8.05 -2.39 23.67
N ALA A 192 -8.79 -2.17 22.58
CA ALA A 192 -9.95 -1.26 22.51
C ALA A 192 -9.63 0.20 22.85
N GLN A 193 -8.41 0.66 22.58
CA GLN A 193 -8.00 2.04 22.81
C GLN A 193 -7.47 2.69 21.55
N VAL A 194 -7.81 3.97 21.39
CA VAL A 194 -7.15 4.86 20.45
C VAL A 194 -6.29 5.83 21.23
N LYS A 195 -5.02 5.99 20.81
CA LYS A 195 -4.03 6.86 21.42
C LYS A 195 -3.51 7.86 20.41
N LEU A 196 -3.29 9.10 20.85
CA LEU A 196 -2.61 10.12 20.04
C LEU A 196 -1.19 10.28 20.56
N LEU A 197 -0.19 10.13 19.69
CA LEU A 197 1.24 10.22 20.03
C LEU A 197 1.88 11.39 19.29
N ASP A 198 2.80 12.09 19.96
CA ASP A 198 3.64 13.12 19.34
C ASP A 198 5.04 12.57 19.05
N GLY A 199 5.30 12.27 17.78
CA GLY A 199 6.60 11.80 17.29
C GLY A 199 7.54 12.91 16.82
N SER A 200 7.21 14.19 17.01
CA SER A 200 7.93 15.32 16.38
C SER A 200 9.43 15.30 16.67
N LYS A 201 9.81 14.99 17.91
CA LYS A 201 11.23 14.87 18.29
C LYS A 201 11.93 13.73 17.55
N LEU A 202 11.26 12.58 17.42
CA LEU A 202 11.81 11.39 16.74
C LEU A 202 12.01 11.65 15.24
N VAL A 203 11.03 12.29 14.61
CA VAL A 203 11.09 12.67 13.18
C VAL A 203 12.22 13.69 12.95
N ALA A 204 12.36 14.70 13.82
CA ALA A 204 13.44 15.68 13.74
C ALA A 204 14.83 15.03 13.90
N GLU A 205 14.98 14.10 14.84
CA GLU A 205 16.22 13.32 15.03
C GLU A 205 16.54 12.47 13.78
N LEU A 206 15.54 11.82 13.18
CA LEU A 206 15.71 11.04 11.95
C LEU A 206 16.09 11.93 10.75
N ALA A 207 15.47 13.11 10.63
CA ALA A 207 15.77 14.05 9.56
C ALA A 207 17.20 14.60 9.63
N ALA A 208 17.73 14.79 10.84
CA ALA A 208 19.11 15.23 11.07
C ALA A 208 20.16 14.12 10.87
N GLU A 209 19.75 12.85 10.76
CA GLU A 209 20.66 11.71 10.66
C GLU A 209 21.22 11.56 9.23
N SER A 210 22.51 11.89 9.04
CA SER A 210 23.16 11.92 7.71
C SER A 210 24.01 10.69 7.38
N GLU A 211 24.50 9.95 8.40
CA GLU A 211 25.43 8.83 8.24
C GLU A 211 24.84 7.51 8.76
N PRO A 212 25.09 6.38 8.09
CA PRO A 212 24.83 5.07 8.67
C PRO A 212 25.75 4.87 9.87
N THR A 213 25.20 4.90 11.08
CA THR A 213 25.99 4.63 12.30
C THR A 213 26.57 3.22 12.25
N ALA A 214 27.69 2.96 12.94
CA ALA A 214 28.38 1.65 12.91
C ALA A 214 27.51 0.46 13.38
N ALA A 215 26.37 0.70 14.04
CA ALA A 215 25.35 -0.31 14.31
C ALA A 215 24.72 -0.85 13.01
N ASN A 216 24.52 0.02 12.01
CA ASN A 216 23.91 -0.29 10.72
C ASN A 216 24.77 -1.20 9.82
N ALA A 217 26.07 -1.35 10.10
CA ALA A 217 26.99 -2.14 9.28
C ALA A 217 26.88 -3.66 9.50
N LYS A 218 26.10 -4.12 10.49
CA LYS A 218 25.93 -5.55 10.83
C LYS A 218 24.53 -6.10 10.48
N GLY A 219 23.82 -5.51 9.52
CA GLY A 219 22.45 -5.91 9.13
C GLY A 219 21.38 -5.61 10.20
N ARG A 220 21.79 -5.30 11.44
CA ARG A 220 20.93 -4.73 12.48
C ARG A 220 20.87 -3.23 12.25
N GLY A 221 19.90 -2.77 11.45
CA GLY A 221 19.64 -1.34 11.31
C GLY A 221 19.49 -0.64 12.68
N ALA A 222 19.47 0.68 12.69
CA ALA A 222 19.36 1.54 13.89
C ALA A 222 18.19 1.20 14.86
N GLY A 223 17.33 0.23 14.52
CA GLY A 223 16.34 -0.42 15.37
C GLY A 223 16.87 -1.21 16.57
N ALA A 224 18.18 -1.29 16.82
CA ALA A 224 18.71 -1.92 18.04
C ALA A 224 18.43 -1.13 19.34
N ALA A 225 18.04 0.14 19.24
CA ALA A 225 17.67 0.94 20.40
C ALA A 225 16.38 0.43 21.05
N LYS A 226 16.35 0.37 22.38
CA LYS A 226 15.14 0.00 23.12
C LYS A 226 13.99 0.95 22.77
N PRO A 227 12.75 0.45 22.60
CA PRO A 227 11.58 1.30 22.41
C PRO A 227 11.46 2.35 23.51
N GLN A 228 11.21 3.60 23.13
CA GLN A 228 11.00 4.72 24.03
C GLN A 228 9.54 4.74 24.51
N GLU A 229 9.30 5.16 25.74
CA GLU A 229 7.93 5.39 26.23
C GLU A 229 7.54 6.86 26.00
N LEU A 230 6.44 7.08 25.28
CA LEU A 230 5.84 8.40 25.12
C LEU A 230 4.53 8.47 25.90
N LYS A 231 4.32 9.58 26.60
CA LYS A 231 3.02 9.89 27.18
C LYS A 231 2.05 10.28 26.05
N PRO A 232 0.91 9.61 25.88
CA PRO A 232 -0.07 9.99 24.86
C PRO A 232 -0.60 11.42 25.09
N LEU A 233 -0.82 12.15 24.00
CA LEU A 233 -1.51 13.45 24.02
C LEU A 233 -2.97 13.28 24.46
N ALA A 234 -3.60 12.20 23.99
CA ALA A 234 -4.94 11.79 24.40
C ALA A 234 -5.09 10.27 24.30
N THR A 235 -6.06 9.73 25.03
CA THR A 235 -6.45 8.31 24.96
C THR A 235 -7.95 8.21 25.20
N HIS A 236 -8.61 7.34 24.45
CA HIS A 236 -10.03 7.02 24.61
C HIS A 236 -10.21 5.52 24.50
N SER A 237 -11.10 4.99 25.34
CA SER A 237 -11.47 3.57 25.33
C SER A 237 -12.80 3.40 24.62
N HIS A 238 -12.78 2.58 23.58
CA HIS A 238 -13.96 2.09 22.89
C HIS A 238 -14.60 0.92 23.65
N SER A 239 -15.76 0.47 23.19
CA SER A 239 -16.42 -0.70 23.79
C SER A 239 -15.91 -2.04 23.25
N SER A 240 -15.16 -1.99 22.15
CA SER A 240 -14.47 -3.11 21.52
C SER A 240 -13.26 -2.54 20.77
N GLU A 241 -12.33 -3.41 20.36
CA GLU A 241 -11.36 -3.04 19.34
C GLU A 241 -12.02 -2.76 17.98
N GLY A 242 -11.21 -2.34 17.00
CA GLY A 242 -11.63 -1.89 15.69
C GLY A 242 -10.43 -1.60 14.78
N PHE A 243 -10.74 -1.10 13.60
CA PHE A 243 -9.74 -0.71 12.59
C PHE A 243 -9.98 0.70 12.05
N ALA A 244 -11.25 1.13 11.95
CA ALA A 244 -11.62 2.41 11.34
C ALA A 244 -11.02 3.62 12.06
N LEU A 245 -10.16 4.37 11.36
CA LEU A 245 -9.44 5.53 11.89
C LEU A 245 -9.08 6.48 10.76
N ASP A 246 -9.49 7.75 10.86
CA ASP A 246 -9.08 8.78 9.90
C ASP A 246 -9.13 10.21 10.46
N TRP A 247 -8.20 11.04 9.98
CA TRP A 247 -8.06 12.45 10.32
C TRP A 247 -8.76 13.34 9.29
N SER A 248 -9.45 14.38 9.78
CA SER A 248 -10.00 15.40 8.89
C SER A 248 -8.86 16.21 8.25
N SER A 249 -8.88 16.31 6.92
CA SER A 249 -8.00 17.22 6.19
C SER A 249 -8.48 18.68 6.26
N CYS A 250 -9.79 18.91 6.43
CA CYS A 250 -10.40 20.23 6.48
C CYS A 250 -10.29 20.91 7.86
N ARG A 251 -10.31 20.14 8.95
CA ARG A 251 -10.20 20.69 10.32
C ARG A 251 -8.99 20.10 11.05
N PRO A 252 -7.96 20.92 11.37
CA PRO A 252 -6.80 20.47 12.09
C PRO A 252 -7.16 19.77 13.40
N GLY A 253 -6.69 18.53 13.58
CA GLY A 253 -6.82 17.79 14.82
C GLY A 253 -8.18 17.12 15.03
N ARG A 254 -9.12 17.21 14.08
CA ARG A 254 -10.35 16.40 14.15
C ARG A 254 -10.07 15.00 13.62
N LEU A 255 -10.51 13.99 14.37
CA LEU A 255 -10.33 12.57 14.06
C LEU A 255 -11.67 11.85 14.25
N ALA A 256 -11.87 10.77 13.49
CA ALA A 256 -12.96 9.82 13.73
C ALA A 256 -12.40 8.42 13.91
N SER A 257 -13.07 7.64 14.74
CA SER A 257 -12.61 6.32 15.14
C SER A 257 -13.82 5.38 15.32
N GLY A 258 -13.86 4.21 14.66
CA GLY A 258 -14.97 3.25 14.68
C GLY A 258 -14.59 1.86 15.23
N ASP A 259 -15.46 1.25 16.05
CA ASP A 259 -15.21 -0.05 16.68
C ASP A 259 -16.06 -1.22 16.12
N ASN A 260 -15.69 -2.45 16.50
CA ASN A 260 -16.38 -3.69 16.11
C ASN A 260 -17.78 -3.84 16.74
N ARG A 261 -18.20 -2.86 17.56
CA ARG A 261 -19.54 -2.77 18.14
C ARG A 261 -20.23 -1.50 17.66
N HIS A 262 -20.16 -1.25 16.34
CA HIS A 262 -20.93 -0.24 15.59
C HIS A 262 -20.79 1.22 16.07
N LYS A 263 -19.88 1.53 16.99
CA LYS A 263 -19.76 2.89 17.55
C LYS A 263 -18.68 3.66 16.85
N ILE A 264 -19.03 4.86 16.42
CA ILE A 264 -18.09 5.84 15.88
C ILE A 264 -17.94 6.98 16.88
N HIS A 265 -16.71 7.29 17.25
CA HIS A 265 -16.36 8.39 18.12
C HIS A 265 -15.63 9.48 17.32
N VAL A 266 -16.12 10.71 17.45
CA VAL A 266 -15.47 11.90 16.87
C VAL A 266 -14.70 12.63 17.96
N TRP A 267 -13.46 12.94 17.64
CA TRP A 267 -12.50 13.64 18.48
C TRP A 267 -12.36 15.07 18.00
N GLU A 268 -12.53 16.00 18.92
CA GLU A 268 -12.40 17.43 18.66
C GLU A 268 -11.18 17.99 19.38
N PRO A 269 -10.36 18.83 18.72
CA PRO A 269 -9.32 19.57 19.41
C PRO A 269 -9.96 20.50 20.45
N ALA A 270 -9.35 20.57 21.63
CA ALA A 270 -9.79 21.36 22.77
C ALA A 270 -8.64 22.23 23.30
N GLU A 271 -8.97 23.18 24.17
CA GLU A 271 -7.98 24.10 24.76
C GLU A 271 -6.82 23.35 25.44
N GLY A 272 -5.62 23.93 25.33
CA GLY A 272 -4.41 23.39 25.95
C GLY A 272 -3.82 22.17 25.25
N GLY A 273 -4.11 21.96 23.96
CA GLY A 273 -3.55 20.86 23.17
C GLY A 273 -4.13 19.50 23.55
N LYS A 274 -5.41 19.47 23.94
CA LYS A 274 -6.14 18.26 24.32
C LYS A 274 -7.16 17.89 23.26
N TRP A 275 -7.77 16.72 23.43
CA TRP A 275 -8.89 16.27 22.63
C TRP A 275 -10.10 15.96 23.51
N ALA A 276 -11.27 16.37 23.06
CA ALA A 276 -12.55 16.00 23.64
C ALA A 276 -13.21 14.95 22.74
N VAL A 277 -13.78 13.91 23.36
CA VAL A 277 -14.54 12.87 22.65
C VAL A 277 -15.97 12.91 23.13
N GLY A 278 -16.90 13.11 22.19
CA GLY A 278 -18.33 13.15 22.47
C GLY A 278 -18.97 11.78 22.64
N GLY A 279 -20.30 11.76 22.76
CA GLY A 279 -21.08 10.53 22.66
C GLY A 279 -20.92 9.89 21.27
N ALA A 280 -21.04 8.56 21.22
CA ALA A 280 -20.89 7.80 19.97
C ALA A 280 -21.98 8.16 18.94
N HIS A 281 -21.59 8.22 17.68
CA HIS A 281 -22.49 8.08 16.55
C HIS A 281 -22.81 6.60 16.39
N VAL A 282 -24.09 6.29 16.27
CA VAL A 282 -24.63 4.93 16.13
C VAL A 282 -25.55 4.93 14.92
N GLY A 283 -25.47 3.88 14.11
CA GLY A 283 -26.30 3.71 12.93
C GLY A 283 -25.94 2.48 12.14
N HIS A 284 -24.66 2.09 12.10
CA HIS A 284 -24.26 0.76 11.63
C HIS A 284 -24.90 -0.34 12.49
N GLU A 285 -25.17 -1.48 11.87
CA GLU A 285 -25.71 -2.68 12.54
C GLU A 285 -24.63 -3.75 12.77
N GLY A 286 -23.42 -3.52 12.26
CA GLY A 286 -22.25 -4.39 12.35
C GLY A 286 -20.97 -3.63 12.75
N ALA A 287 -19.83 -4.28 12.64
CA ALA A 287 -18.53 -3.65 12.88
C ALA A 287 -18.29 -2.51 11.89
N VAL A 288 -17.65 -1.44 12.34
CA VAL A 288 -17.21 -0.34 11.46
C VAL A 288 -15.79 -0.64 11.02
N GLU A 289 -15.64 -1.02 9.76
CA GLU A 289 -14.36 -1.49 9.20
C GLU A 289 -13.48 -0.32 8.75
N ASP A 290 -14.09 0.73 8.16
CA ASP A 290 -13.36 1.91 7.72
C ASP A 290 -14.14 3.22 7.85
N ILE A 291 -13.39 4.32 7.97
CA ILE A 291 -13.90 5.70 7.99
C ILE A 291 -12.99 6.57 7.13
N GLN A 292 -13.58 7.48 6.36
CA GLN A 292 -12.86 8.49 5.57
C GLN A 292 -13.56 9.86 5.74
N TRP A 293 -12.84 10.86 6.25
CA TRP A 293 -13.33 12.24 6.26
C TRP A 293 -13.46 12.78 4.85
N SER A 294 -14.48 13.62 4.64
CA SER A 294 -14.60 14.33 3.38
C SER A 294 -13.35 15.21 3.17
N PRO A 295 -12.78 15.23 1.95
CA PRO A 295 -11.67 16.11 1.61
C PRO A 295 -12.10 17.58 1.41
N SER A 296 -13.41 17.87 1.41
CA SER A 296 -13.95 19.20 1.13
C SER A 296 -14.95 19.71 2.17
N GLU A 297 -15.65 18.82 2.87
CA GLU A 297 -16.69 19.18 3.83
C GLU A 297 -16.25 18.90 5.27
N GLU A 298 -16.01 19.97 6.04
CA GLU A 298 -15.42 19.89 7.39
C GLU A 298 -16.16 18.95 8.35
N THR A 299 -17.48 18.88 8.20
CA THR A 299 -18.39 18.17 9.13
C THR A 299 -18.77 16.78 8.66
N VAL A 300 -18.34 16.36 7.46
CA VAL A 300 -18.84 15.15 6.80
C VAL A 300 -17.76 14.07 6.76
N PHE A 301 -18.16 12.82 7.02
CA PHE A 301 -17.31 11.65 6.83
C PHE A 301 -18.12 10.47 6.30
N ALA A 302 -17.46 9.53 5.65
CA ALA A 302 -18.01 8.26 5.19
C ALA A 302 -17.55 7.14 6.11
N SER A 303 -18.34 6.08 6.21
CA SER A 303 -17.94 4.84 6.86
C SER A 303 -18.53 3.62 6.16
N CYS A 304 -17.90 2.47 6.35
CA CYS A 304 -18.39 1.19 5.87
C CYS A 304 -18.26 0.11 6.97
N GLY A 305 -18.91 -1.03 6.76
CA GLY A 305 -18.89 -2.08 7.77
C GLY A 305 -19.47 -3.43 7.35
N THR A 306 -19.51 -4.34 8.32
CA THR A 306 -20.03 -5.71 8.16
C THR A 306 -21.56 -5.78 8.08
N ASP A 307 -22.25 -4.64 8.19
CA ASP A 307 -23.65 -4.51 7.80
C ASP A 307 -23.83 -4.26 6.29
N GLN A 308 -22.77 -4.50 5.51
CA GLN A 308 -22.75 -4.44 4.05
C GLN A 308 -23.07 -3.05 3.49
N SER A 309 -22.95 -2.02 4.32
CA SER A 309 -23.40 -0.67 3.99
C SER A 309 -22.25 0.32 3.87
N VAL A 310 -22.46 1.34 3.03
CA VAL A 310 -21.68 2.57 3.03
C VAL A 310 -22.58 3.70 3.52
N ARG A 311 -22.11 4.47 4.50
CA ARG A 311 -22.89 5.50 5.18
C ARG A 311 -22.15 6.83 5.15
N ILE A 312 -22.89 7.91 4.92
CA ILE A 312 -22.36 9.28 4.97
C ILE A 312 -22.95 9.96 6.19
N TRP A 313 -22.10 10.60 6.98
CA TRP A 313 -22.44 11.20 8.26
C TRP A 313 -22.17 12.70 8.22
N ASP A 314 -22.92 13.43 9.04
CA ASP A 314 -22.66 14.84 9.31
C ASP A 314 -22.57 15.01 10.82
N THR A 315 -21.45 15.50 11.32
CA THR A 315 -21.21 15.72 12.75
C THR A 315 -22.17 16.70 13.41
N ARG A 316 -22.84 17.56 12.63
CA ARG A 316 -23.90 18.45 13.11
C ARG A 316 -25.15 17.67 13.50
N GLU A 317 -25.40 16.56 12.84
CA GLU A 317 -26.54 15.66 13.06
C GLU A 317 -26.11 14.45 13.90
N ARG A 318 -26.48 14.46 15.18
CA ARG A 318 -26.12 13.38 16.09
C ARG A 318 -27.08 12.21 15.95
N GLY A 319 -26.53 11.00 15.83
CA GLY A 319 -27.25 9.74 16.05
C GLY A 319 -27.86 9.07 14.83
N ARG A 320 -27.62 9.55 13.60
CA ARG A 320 -27.91 8.80 12.37
C ARG A 320 -27.03 9.24 11.20
N PRO A 321 -26.79 8.36 10.22
CA PRO A 321 -26.19 8.78 8.95
C PRO A 321 -27.18 9.63 8.13
N MET A 322 -26.64 10.54 7.33
CA MET A 322 -27.41 11.38 6.40
C MET A 322 -27.75 10.66 5.11
N LEU A 323 -26.84 9.82 4.62
CA LEU A 323 -27.05 8.96 3.46
C LEU A 323 -26.64 7.54 3.80
N THR A 324 -27.31 6.55 3.20
CA THR A 324 -27.00 5.14 3.41
C THR A 324 -27.22 4.37 2.11
N ALA A 325 -26.15 3.76 1.62
CA ALA A 325 -26.19 2.68 0.65
C ALA A 325 -26.29 1.37 1.41
N ALA A 326 -27.51 0.95 1.72
CA ALA A 326 -27.76 -0.38 2.29
C ALA A 326 -27.53 -1.44 1.22
N GLY A 327 -26.79 -2.51 1.53
CA GLY A 327 -26.36 -3.48 0.52
C GLY A 327 -25.41 -2.86 -0.51
N ALA A 328 -24.57 -1.92 -0.08
CA ALA A 328 -23.51 -1.35 -0.90
C ALA A 328 -22.63 -2.45 -1.51
N HIS A 329 -22.42 -3.53 -0.74
CA HIS A 329 -21.96 -4.83 -1.20
C HIS A 329 -22.93 -5.93 -0.77
N GLY A 330 -22.80 -7.13 -1.34
CA GLY A 330 -23.56 -8.32 -0.88
C GLY A 330 -22.88 -9.05 0.29
N CYS A 331 -21.78 -8.48 0.78
CA CYS A 331 -20.90 -8.99 1.83
C CYS A 331 -20.29 -7.81 2.59
N ASP A 332 -19.36 -8.10 3.50
CA ASP A 332 -18.73 -7.12 4.36
C ASP A 332 -17.90 -6.11 3.55
N VAL A 333 -18.05 -4.83 3.87
CA VAL A 333 -17.30 -3.75 3.22
C VAL A 333 -16.13 -3.37 4.11
N ASN A 334 -14.92 -3.61 3.64
CA ASN A 334 -13.71 -3.57 4.46
C ASN A 334 -13.01 -2.21 4.43
N VAL A 335 -13.04 -1.52 3.28
CA VAL A 335 -12.24 -0.31 3.05
C VAL A 335 -12.96 0.71 2.18
N LEU A 336 -12.61 1.98 2.39
CA LEU A 336 -13.09 3.14 1.64
C LEU A 336 -11.94 4.02 1.19
N SER A 337 -12.12 4.71 0.07
CA SER A 337 -11.28 5.86 -0.29
C SER A 337 -12.10 6.97 -0.91
N TRP A 338 -12.00 8.17 -0.34
CA TRP A 338 -12.66 9.35 -0.87
C TRP A 338 -11.75 10.08 -1.85
N ASN A 339 -12.23 10.26 -3.08
CA ASN A 339 -11.45 10.93 -4.11
C ASN A 339 -11.23 12.41 -3.75
N ARG A 340 -9.95 12.84 -3.71
CA ARG A 340 -9.56 14.20 -3.32
C ARG A 340 -9.72 15.22 -4.45
N GLY A 341 -9.61 14.79 -5.71
CA GLY A 341 -9.77 15.66 -6.89
C GLY A 341 -11.24 15.77 -7.33
N VAL A 342 -11.98 14.67 -7.26
CA VAL A 342 -13.39 14.57 -7.64
C VAL A 342 -14.22 14.25 -6.40
N THR A 343 -14.53 15.28 -5.60
CA THR A 343 -15.00 15.12 -4.21
C THR A 343 -16.40 14.51 -4.04
N TYR A 344 -17.13 14.27 -5.13
CA TYR A 344 -18.38 13.50 -5.11
C TYR A 344 -18.17 12.00 -5.39
N MET A 345 -16.93 11.54 -5.59
CA MET A 345 -16.61 10.13 -5.84
C MET A 345 -16.00 9.45 -4.61
N LEU A 346 -16.45 8.22 -4.38
CA LEU A 346 -15.97 7.33 -3.32
C LEU A 346 -15.68 5.95 -3.92
N ALA A 347 -14.63 5.28 -3.47
CA ALA A 347 -14.36 3.88 -3.76
C ALA A 347 -14.58 3.05 -2.50
N SER A 348 -15.00 1.80 -2.67
CA SER A 348 -15.14 0.82 -1.59
C SER A 348 -14.65 -0.55 -2.04
N GLY A 349 -13.98 -1.29 -1.15
CA GLY A 349 -13.57 -2.68 -1.35
C GLY A 349 -14.23 -3.61 -0.34
N ALA A 350 -14.49 -4.86 -0.73
CA ALA A 350 -15.25 -5.83 0.05
C ALA A 350 -14.62 -7.24 0.06
N ASP A 351 -15.22 -8.14 0.85
CA ASP A 351 -14.77 -9.53 1.03
C ASP A 351 -14.87 -10.39 -0.25
N ASP A 352 -15.76 -10.02 -1.16
CA ASP A 352 -15.93 -10.70 -2.45
C ASP A 352 -14.88 -10.31 -3.50
N GLY A 353 -13.89 -9.49 -3.12
CA GLY A 353 -12.85 -8.98 -4.01
C GLY A 353 -13.32 -7.85 -4.94
N CYS A 354 -14.59 -7.43 -4.84
CA CYS A 354 -15.09 -6.35 -5.66
C CYS A 354 -14.64 -4.98 -5.17
N ILE A 355 -14.28 -4.12 -6.11
CA ILE A 355 -14.13 -2.68 -5.87
C ILE A 355 -15.30 -1.99 -6.56
N ARG A 356 -16.04 -1.17 -5.82
CA ARG A 356 -17.16 -0.37 -6.35
C ARG A 356 -16.86 1.11 -6.25
N ILE A 357 -17.21 1.83 -7.31
CA ILE A 357 -17.09 3.28 -7.40
C ILE A 357 -18.46 3.90 -7.28
N TRP A 358 -18.57 4.93 -6.47
CA TRP A 358 -19.82 5.56 -6.08
C TRP A 358 -19.80 7.04 -6.43
N ASP A 359 -20.94 7.54 -6.89
CA ASP A 359 -21.21 8.97 -7.00
C ASP A 359 -22.18 9.38 -5.89
N LEU A 360 -21.73 10.21 -4.95
CA LEU A 360 -22.53 10.62 -3.80
C LEU A 360 -23.79 11.39 -4.19
N ARG A 361 -23.87 11.94 -5.41
CA ARG A 361 -25.06 12.62 -5.91
C ARG A 361 -26.19 11.63 -6.24
N THR A 362 -25.87 10.37 -6.53
CA THR A 362 -26.86 9.32 -6.83
C THR A 362 -27.45 8.70 -5.56
N PHE A 363 -26.82 8.91 -4.40
CA PHE A 363 -27.32 8.49 -3.08
C PHE A 363 -28.68 9.11 -2.73
N ALA A 364 -29.03 10.24 -3.35
CA ALA A 364 -30.24 11.01 -3.06
C ALA A 364 -31.54 10.45 -3.68
N SER A 365 -31.53 9.26 -4.30
CA SER A 365 -32.73 8.65 -4.88
C SER A 365 -33.67 7.98 -3.86
N GLY A 366 -33.28 7.90 -2.59
CA GLY A 366 -34.06 7.27 -1.50
C GLY A 366 -34.25 8.22 -0.31
N GLY A 367 -34.99 9.31 -0.52
CA GLY A 367 -35.23 10.31 0.52
C GLY A 367 -35.92 9.75 1.77
N GLY A 368 -35.29 9.97 2.92
CA GLY A 368 -35.98 10.32 4.18
C GLY A 368 -36.79 9.23 4.88
N GLY A 369 -36.16 8.60 5.88
CA GLY A 369 -36.84 8.10 7.07
C GLY A 369 -37.86 6.97 6.88
N ALA A 370 -37.40 5.73 6.96
CA ALA A 370 -38.23 4.65 7.47
C ALA A 370 -37.36 3.70 8.30
N ALA A 371 -37.83 3.42 9.50
CA ALA A 371 -37.24 2.47 10.43
C ALA A 371 -37.20 1.05 9.82
N ALA A 372 -36.25 0.27 10.33
CA ALA A 372 -36.07 -1.16 10.10
C ALA A 372 -37.39 -1.95 10.00
N GLY A 373 -37.48 -2.83 9.00
CA GLY A 373 -38.61 -3.73 8.82
C GLY A 373 -38.51 -4.61 7.59
N ALA A 374 -37.79 -5.73 7.72
CA ALA A 374 -38.01 -7.05 7.10
C ALA A 374 -38.30 -7.19 5.58
N ALA A 375 -37.43 -8.02 4.98
CA ALA A 375 -37.72 -9.11 4.05
C ALA A 375 -38.00 -8.83 2.55
N ALA A 376 -37.29 -9.65 1.77
CA ALA A 376 -37.38 -9.93 0.35
C ALA A 376 -38.79 -9.90 -0.28
N GLY A 377 -38.87 -9.33 -1.50
CA GLY A 377 -39.89 -9.71 -2.47
C GLY A 377 -40.47 -8.57 -3.31
N THR A 378 -40.17 -8.64 -4.61
CA THR A 378 -40.94 -8.14 -5.76
C THR A 378 -40.91 -6.65 -6.13
N SER A 379 -40.49 -6.46 -7.38
CA SER A 379 -40.55 -5.32 -8.30
C SER A 379 -41.75 -4.36 -8.19
N GLY A 380 -41.44 -3.07 -8.24
CA GLY A 380 -42.29 -2.05 -8.88
C GLY A 380 -42.61 -0.82 -8.02
N GLY A 381 -41.73 0.18 -8.02
CA GLY A 381 -42.00 1.53 -7.48
C GLY A 381 -40.72 2.31 -7.18
N GLY A 382 -40.43 3.34 -7.98
CA GLY A 382 -39.15 4.08 -8.01
C GLY A 382 -38.70 4.66 -6.67
N GLY A 383 -37.52 4.23 -6.26
CA GLY A 383 -36.78 4.61 -5.05
C GLY A 383 -35.71 3.54 -4.79
N GLY A 384 -34.87 3.26 -5.80
CA GLY A 384 -33.87 2.20 -5.75
C GLY A 384 -32.76 2.52 -4.73
N ALA A 385 -32.17 1.47 -4.16
CA ALA A 385 -30.90 1.60 -3.45
C ALA A 385 -29.86 2.29 -4.36
N PRO A 386 -28.95 3.11 -3.81
CA PRO A 386 -27.92 3.74 -4.63
C PRO A 386 -27.14 2.69 -5.43
N GLU A 387 -27.03 2.94 -6.72
CA GLU A 387 -26.27 2.11 -7.65
C GLU A 387 -24.85 2.66 -7.75
N HIS A 388 -23.87 1.76 -7.79
CA HIS A 388 -22.48 2.11 -8.06
C HIS A 388 -22.33 2.49 -9.54
N VAL A 389 -21.42 3.41 -9.84
CA VAL A 389 -21.17 3.86 -11.24
C VAL A 389 -20.17 2.97 -11.97
N ALA A 390 -19.36 2.20 -11.24
CA ALA A 390 -18.47 1.18 -11.79
C ALA A 390 -18.20 0.07 -10.77
N GLN A 391 -17.87 -1.13 -11.25
CA GLN A 391 -17.46 -2.28 -10.44
C GLN A 391 -16.29 -3.01 -11.11
N PHE A 392 -15.25 -3.32 -10.33
CA PHE A 392 -14.11 -4.14 -10.75
C PHE A 392 -14.19 -5.50 -10.08
N THR A 393 -14.14 -6.57 -10.89
CA THR A 393 -14.23 -7.98 -10.45
C THR A 393 -12.97 -8.74 -10.86
N PHE A 394 -11.82 -8.31 -10.36
CA PHE A 394 -10.52 -8.88 -10.71
C PHE A 394 -9.87 -9.62 -9.54
N HIS A 395 -9.87 -9.01 -8.36
CA HIS A 395 -9.35 -9.63 -7.16
C HIS A 395 -10.13 -10.90 -6.81
N ARG A 396 -9.41 -11.88 -6.27
CA ARG A 396 -9.92 -13.25 -6.00
C ARG A 396 -10.09 -13.54 -4.51
N SER A 397 -9.83 -12.55 -3.68
CA SER A 397 -9.94 -12.57 -2.22
C SER A 397 -10.36 -11.18 -1.74
N HIS A 398 -10.57 -11.04 -0.43
CA HIS A 398 -10.98 -9.79 0.20
C HIS A 398 -10.04 -8.63 -0.15
N VAL A 399 -10.62 -7.47 -0.47
CA VAL A 399 -9.85 -6.22 -0.67
C VAL A 399 -9.43 -5.69 0.70
N SER A 400 -8.12 -5.57 0.94
CA SER A 400 -7.55 -5.13 2.21
C SER A 400 -7.18 -3.64 2.24
N SER A 401 -6.95 -3.01 1.08
CA SER A 401 -6.84 -1.55 0.94
C SER A 401 -7.28 -1.08 -0.44
N VAL A 402 -7.79 0.15 -0.50
CA VAL A 402 -8.08 0.88 -1.73
C VAL A 402 -7.75 2.34 -1.52
N GLU A 403 -7.09 3.00 -2.48
CA GLU A 403 -6.77 4.42 -2.38
C GLU A 403 -6.78 5.13 -3.73
N TRP A 404 -7.52 6.23 -3.83
CA TRP A 404 -7.43 7.14 -4.97
C TRP A 404 -6.08 7.83 -5.04
N CYS A 405 -5.53 7.93 -6.25
CA CYS A 405 -4.33 8.70 -6.50
C CYS A 405 -4.57 10.18 -6.13
N PRO A 406 -3.68 10.81 -5.33
CA PRO A 406 -3.83 12.21 -4.94
C PRO A 406 -3.54 13.20 -6.08
N TYR A 407 -2.97 12.73 -7.19
CA TYR A 407 -2.59 13.56 -8.34
C TYR A 407 -3.51 13.41 -9.55
N GLU A 408 -4.15 12.25 -9.71
CA GLU A 408 -4.97 11.94 -10.89
C GLU A 408 -6.34 11.42 -10.45
N GLY A 409 -7.40 12.14 -10.80
CA GLY A 409 -8.75 11.87 -10.31
C GLY A 409 -9.41 10.61 -10.86
N SER A 410 -8.88 10.03 -11.93
CA SER A 410 -9.35 8.77 -12.51
C SER A 410 -8.60 7.55 -12.00
N MET A 411 -7.49 7.72 -11.28
CA MET A 411 -6.60 6.62 -10.91
C MET A 411 -6.79 6.21 -9.45
N LEU A 412 -6.80 4.90 -9.18
CA LEU A 412 -6.77 4.35 -7.83
C LEU A 412 -5.89 3.11 -7.77
N ALA A 413 -5.46 2.73 -6.58
CA ALA A 413 -4.77 1.47 -6.32
C ALA A 413 -5.56 0.63 -5.32
N SER A 414 -5.40 -0.69 -5.37
CA SER A 414 -5.98 -1.63 -4.42
C SER A 414 -5.00 -2.74 -4.09
N CYS A 415 -5.12 -3.32 -2.90
CA CYS A 415 -4.48 -4.58 -2.55
C CYS A 415 -5.50 -5.56 -1.97
N SER A 416 -5.20 -6.85 -2.12
CA SER A 416 -6.11 -7.94 -1.78
C SER A 416 -5.37 -9.09 -1.13
N GLY A 417 -6.12 -9.92 -0.39
CA GLY A 417 -5.65 -11.18 0.17
C GLY A 417 -5.29 -12.25 -0.89
N ASP A 418 -5.35 -11.91 -2.18
CA ASP A 418 -4.82 -12.71 -3.29
C ASP A 418 -3.35 -12.40 -3.61
N ASN A 419 -2.68 -11.62 -2.76
CA ASN A 419 -1.27 -11.23 -2.88
C ASN A 419 -0.97 -10.33 -4.09
N GLN A 420 -1.97 -9.57 -4.56
CA GLN A 420 -1.81 -8.62 -5.64
C GLN A 420 -2.12 -7.20 -5.21
N LEU A 421 -1.30 -6.25 -5.69
CA LEU A 421 -1.61 -4.83 -5.70
C LEU A 421 -1.83 -4.38 -7.14
N ALA A 422 -3.03 -3.87 -7.41
CA ALA A 422 -3.43 -3.42 -8.74
C ALA A 422 -3.55 -1.89 -8.76
N VAL A 423 -3.11 -1.28 -9.87
CA VAL A 423 -3.38 0.13 -10.19
C VAL A 423 -4.40 0.17 -11.31
N TRP A 424 -5.43 0.99 -11.12
CA TRP A 424 -6.54 1.17 -12.03
C TRP A 424 -6.58 2.60 -12.52
N ASP A 425 -6.90 2.80 -13.80
CA ASP A 425 -7.24 4.11 -14.34
C ASP A 425 -8.59 4.03 -15.06
N LEU A 426 -9.57 4.76 -14.52
CA LEU A 426 -10.93 4.83 -15.05
C LEU A 426 -11.01 5.48 -16.44
N ALA A 427 -9.97 6.22 -16.85
CA ALA A 427 -9.91 6.85 -18.16
C ALA A 427 -9.45 5.88 -19.27
N LEU A 428 -8.95 4.70 -18.92
CA LEU A 428 -8.49 3.71 -19.90
C LEU A 428 -9.67 2.92 -20.48
N GLU A 429 -9.63 2.79 -21.81
CA GLU A 429 -10.55 2.01 -22.62
C GLU A 429 -9.74 1.10 -23.56
N ARG A 430 -10.33 -0.03 -23.99
CA ARG A 430 -9.68 -0.88 -25.00
C ARG A 430 -9.81 -0.23 -26.37
N ASP A 431 -8.69 -0.05 -27.04
CA ASP A 431 -8.64 0.36 -28.44
C ASP A 431 -8.18 -0.85 -29.29
N PRO A 432 -9.09 -1.51 -30.03
CA PRO A 432 -8.74 -2.66 -30.86
C PRO A 432 -7.72 -2.36 -31.96
N ASP A 433 -7.68 -1.13 -32.48
CA ASP A 433 -6.75 -0.73 -33.53
C ASP A 433 -5.35 -0.55 -32.94
N GLU A 434 -5.23 0.02 -31.73
CA GLU A 434 -3.96 0.10 -30.98
C GLU A 434 -3.47 -1.28 -30.53
N GLU A 435 -4.34 -2.13 -29.99
CA GLU A 435 -4.01 -3.52 -29.62
C GLU A 435 -3.51 -4.31 -30.84
N ALA A 436 -4.17 -4.17 -32.00
CA ALA A 436 -3.76 -4.81 -33.25
C ALA A 436 -2.43 -4.24 -33.79
N ALA A 437 -2.17 -2.94 -33.62
CA ALA A 437 -0.90 -2.31 -34.01
C ALA A 437 0.27 -2.72 -33.12
N LEU A 438 0.03 -2.96 -31.82
CA LEU A 438 1.01 -3.47 -30.86
C LEU A 438 1.20 -4.99 -30.95
N ALA A 439 0.27 -5.71 -31.58
CA ALA A 439 0.38 -7.13 -31.87
C ALA A 439 1.16 -7.39 -33.17
N PRO A 440 2.48 -7.10 -33.24
CA PRO A 440 3.45 -8.21 -33.25
C PRO A 440 4.90 -7.85 -32.84
N GLU A 441 5.39 -8.39 -31.71
CA GLU A 441 6.76 -8.92 -31.46
C GLU A 441 6.95 -9.44 -30.00
N GLY A 442 5.88 -9.83 -29.30
CA GLY A 442 5.97 -10.33 -27.92
C GLY A 442 4.62 -10.75 -27.33
N ASN A 443 4.62 -11.27 -26.10
CA ASN A 443 3.51 -11.84 -25.31
C ASN A 443 2.31 -10.88 -25.02
N ALA A 444 2.05 -9.87 -25.85
CA ALA A 444 1.13 -8.76 -25.60
C ALA A 444 -0.32 -9.02 -26.05
N ALA A 445 -0.77 -10.28 -26.17
CA ALA A 445 -2.20 -10.53 -26.28
C ALA A 445 -2.81 -10.38 -24.88
N ALA A 446 -3.32 -9.18 -24.57
CA ALA A 446 -4.08 -8.94 -23.34
C ALA A 446 -5.29 -9.89 -23.35
N PRO A 447 -5.42 -10.75 -22.34
CA PRO A 447 -6.58 -11.62 -22.18
C PRO A 447 -7.89 -10.83 -22.24
N GLU A 448 -8.91 -11.36 -22.92
CA GLU A 448 -10.21 -10.69 -23.03
C GLU A 448 -10.90 -10.46 -21.69
N ASP A 449 -10.54 -11.23 -20.67
CA ASP A 449 -11.06 -11.17 -19.31
C ASP A 449 -10.32 -10.17 -18.40
N LEU A 450 -9.21 -9.56 -18.86
CA LEU A 450 -8.58 -8.47 -18.12
C LEU A 450 -9.40 -7.18 -18.26
N PRO A 451 -9.74 -6.50 -17.15
CA PRO A 451 -10.39 -5.20 -17.21
C PRO A 451 -9.52 -4.18 -17.94
N ALA A 452 -10.12 -3.41 -18.86
CA ALA A 452 -9.44 -2.35 -19.61
C ALA A 452 -8.76 -1.31 -18.71
N GLN A 453 -9.35 -1.09 -17.53
CA GLN A 453 -8.91 -0.10 -16.55
C GLN A 453 -7.69 -0.57 -15.76
N LEU A 454 -7.29 -1.84 -15.83
CA LEU A 454 -6.11 -2.34 -15.12
C LEU A 454 -4.83 -1.80 -15.78
N LEU A 455 -4.18 -0.85 -15.12
CA LEU A 455 -2.97 -0.17 -15.62
C LEU A 455 -1.68 -0.88 -15.21
N PHE A 456 -1.63 -1.41 -13.99
CA PHE A 456 -0.42 -2.05 -13.47
C PHE A 456 -0.75 -3.11 -12.43
N LEU A 457 0.06 -4.17 -12.38
CA LEU A 457 -0.03 -5.20 -11.35
C LEU A 457 1.33 -5.40 -10.67
N HIS A 458 1.37 -5.09 -9.38
CA HIS A 458 2.47 -5.43 -8.51
C HIS A 458 2.18 -6.76 -7.80
N ALA A 459 3.10 -7.71 -7.96
CA ALA A 459 3.07 -9.02 -7.29
C ALA A 459 4.43 -9.28 -6.63
N GLY A 460 4.46 -10.25 -5.72
CA GLY A 460 5.68 -10.66 -5.01
C GLY A 460 5.77 -10.18 -3.56
N GLN A 461 4.62 -9.86 -2.94
CA GLN A 461 4.47 -9.78 -1.49
C GLN A 461 3.38 -10.76 -1.06
N ASN A 462 3.53 -11.32 0.14
CA ASN A 462 2.58 -12.27 0.72
C ASN A 462 1.79 -11.63 1.85
N ASP A 463 0.48 -11.81 1.85
CA ASP A 463 -0.45 -11.30 2.87
C ASP A 463 -0.46 -9.76 2.94
N LEU A 464 -0.76 -9.12 1.80
CA LEU A 464 -0.85 -7.65 1.65
C LEU A 464 -1.93 -7.06 2.58
N LYS A 465 -1.54 -6.05 3.37
CA LYS A 465 -2.41 -5.43 4.38
C LYS A 465 -2.87 -4.03 4.01
N GLU A 466 -1.95 -3.19 3.57
CA GLU A 466 -2.22 -1.78 3.32
C GLU A 466 -1.31 -1.24 2.23
N LEU A 467 -1.80 -0.25 1.48
CA LEU A 467 -1.04 0.55 0.52
C LEU A 467 -1.32 2.03 0.74
N HIS A 468 -0.37 2.88 0.33
CA HIS A 468 -0.54 4.34 0.28
C HIS A 468 0.14 4.95 -0.95
N TRP A 469 -0.49 5.97 -1.55
CA TRP A 469 0.18 6.82 -2.53
C TRP A 469 1.03 7.89 -1.85
N HIS A 470 2.23 8.13 -2.36
CA HIS A 470 3.08 9.19 -1.81
C HIS A 470 2.60 10.59 -2.23
N SER A 471 2.06 11.36 -1.29
CA SER A 471 1.49 12.70 -1.54
C SER A 471 2.47 13.80 -2.00
N GLN A 472 3.78 13.55 -1.97
CA GLN A 472 4.82 14.47 -2.46
C GLN A 472 5.69 13.91 -3.60
N ILE A 473 5.51 12.65 -4.00
CA ILE A 473 6.31 11.98 -5.04
C ILE A 473 5.34 11.29 -6.00
N PRO A 474 4.98 11.94 -7.13
CA PRO A 474 4.02 11.38 -8.07
C PRO A 474 4.41 10.00 -8.61
N GLY A 475 3.45 9.08 -8.61
CA GLY A 475 3.61 7.70 -9.07
C GLY A 475 4.28 6.75 -8.07
N LEU A 476 4.72 7.24 -6.90
CA LEU A 476 5.32 6.38 -5.88
C LEU A 476 4.23 5.76 -4.99
N ILE A 477 4.25 4.44 -4.89
CA ILE A 477 3.36 3.64 -4.05
C ILE A 477 4.21 2.94 -2.98
N LEU A 478 3.65 2.84 -1.78
CA LEU A 478 4.18 1.99 -0.73
C LEU A 478 3.13 0.98 -0.33
N SER A 479 3.58 -0.20 0.09
CA SER A 479 2.72 -1.28 0.59
C SER A 479 3.36 -1.99 1.77
N THR A 480 2.53 -2.54 2.66
CA THR A 480 2.94 -3.42 3.74
C THR A 480 2.24 -4.77 3.63
N ALA A 481 2.94 -5.82 4.03
CA ALA A 481 2.50 -7.20 3.93
C ALA A 481 3.12 -8.04 5.05
N GLY A 482 2.77 -9.33 5.12
CA GLY A 482 3.34 -10.27 6.08
C GLY A 482 4.87 -10.40 5.96
N ASP A 483 5.41 -10.20 4.76
CA ASP A 483 6.84 -10.26 4.43
C ASP A 483 7.55 -8.89 4.35
N GLY A 484 6.93 -7.83 4.88
CA GLY A 484 7.57 -6.52 5.04
C GLY A 484 6.97 -5.43 4.15
N PHE A 485 7.82 -4.53 3.66
CA PHE A 485 7.40 -3.36 2.90
C PHE A 485 8.03 -3.31 1.51
N ASN A 486 7.22 -2.91 0.53
CA ASN A 486 7.71 -2.48 -0.78
C ASN A 486 7.45 -0.99 -0.96
N LEU A 487 8.40 -0.32 -1.62
CA LEU A 487 8.30 1.04 -2.11
C LEU A 487 8.66 0.99 -3.59
N PHE A 488 7.75 1.39 -4.46
CA PHE A 488 7.99 1.29 -5.89
C PHE A 488 7.31 2.39 -6.69
N LYS A 489 7.86 2.63 -7.88
CA LYS A 489 7.24 3.44 -8.92
C LYS A 489 7.24 2.60 -10.19
N ALA A 490 6.06 2.34 -10.76
CA ALA A 490 5.97 1.63 -12.03
C ALA A 490 6.46 2.52 -13.17
N SER A 491 7.04 1.91 -14.21
CA SER A 491 7.63 2.65 -15.34
C SER A 491 6.60 3.26 -16.30
N ASN A 492 5.33 2.84 -16.20
CA ASN A 492 4.21 3.35 -16.97
C ASN A 492 3.36 4.40 -16.22
N MET A 493 3.87 4.96 -15.12
CA MET A 493 3.18 5.95 -14.26
C MET A 493 3.87 7.32 -14.15
#